data_AF-A0A920NA86-F1
#
_entry.id   AF-A0A920NA86-F1
#
_cell.length_a   1.000
_cell.length_b   1.000
_cell.length_c   1.000
_cell.angle_alpha   90.00
_cell.angle_beta   90.00
_cell.angle_gamma   90.00
#
_symmetry.space_group_name_H-M   'P 1'
#
loop_
_entity.id
_entity.type
_entity.pdbx_description
1 polymer ?
#
loop_
_entity_poly.entity_id
_entity_poly.type
_entity_poly.pdbx_seq_one_letter_code
_entity_poly.pdbx_strand_id
1 'polypeptide(L)'
;MYITPVSQAFTDVPPDSTNRLLKWAAFQRRGVKNFHGRPIDGLIAVVDMDRRAIFKVIDTGAVPIPDGPVDFDERSVGKLRKRGPGPLRVVQPRGPGFRVSGHEVTWQNWHFPLFALILAWDRSCPRSPTGMAANPDPSFTRAISRNCSFRIWIPPWGGGTERTWISARRLADWRRRWNPAWIAPPTPGCLTPALMDGQGIPKRVHPGCRTV
;
A
#
# COMPACT_ATOMS: atom_id res chain seq x y z
N MET A 1 22.47 -1.77 -11.10
CA MET A 1 22.18 -1.55 -9.66
C MET A 1 20.89 -0.76 -9.55
N TYR A 2 20.08 -1.00 -8.52
CA TYR A 2 18.88 -0.25 -8.19
C TYR A 2 18.99 0.25 -6.74
N ILE A 3 18.60 1.49 -6.48
CA ILE A 3 18.69 2.08 -5.15
C ILE A 3 17.29 2.49 -4.72
N THR A 4 16.91 2.11 -3.50
CA THR A 4 15.62 2.46 -2.92
C THR A 4 15.80 3.30 -1.65
N PRO A 5 15.12 4.45 -1.55
CA PRO A 5 15.16 5.25 -0.34
C PRO A 5 14.30 4.59 0.75
N VAL A 6 14.92 4.28 1.88
CA VAL A 6 14.30 3.72 3.08
C VAL A 6 14.40 4.73 4.22
N SER A 7 13.39 4.76 5.10
CA SER A 7 13.41 5.75 6.17
C SER A 7 14.57 5.42 7.11
N GLN A 8 15.18 6.45 7.68
CA GLN A 8 16.19 6.22 8.69
C GLN A 8 15.46 5.82 9.96
N ALA A 9 15.62 4.56 10.34
CA ALA A 9 15.52 4.20 11.74
C ALA A 9 16.30 5.23 12.58
N PHE A 10 15.72 5.72 13.68
CA PHE A 10 16.29 6.78 14.53
C PHE A 10 17.65 6.43 15.15
N THR A 11 18.13 5.20 14.99
CA THR A 11 19.33 4.68 15.66
C THR A 11 20.66 5.19 15.11
N ASP A 12 20.67 5.82 13.92
CA ASP A 12 21.91 6.23 13.25
C ASP A 12 22.10 7.76 13.11
N VAL A 13 21.22 8.54 13.73
CA VAL A 13 21.23 10.01 13.69
C VAL A 13 21.52 10.55 15.10
N PRO A 14 22.42 11.54 15.26
CA PRO A 14 22.59 12.21 16.54
C PRO A 14 21.24 12.75 17.05
N PRO A 15 20.90 12.62 18.34
CA PRO A 15 19.60 13.00 18.89
C PRO A 15 19.18 14.44 18.57
N ASP A 16 20.15 15.35 18.40
CA ASP A 16 19.93 16.78 18.16
C ASP A 16 20.03 17.18 16.67
N SER A 17 20.12 16.22 15.75
CA SER A 17 20.21 16.53 14.32
C SER A 17 18.86 16.97 13.76
N THR A 18 18.86 18.11 13.06
CA THR A 18 17.71 18.62 12.30
C THR A 18 17.75 18.22 10.82
N ASN A 19 18.78 17.50 10.38
CA ASN A 19 19.01 17.17 8.97
C ASN A 19 17.93 16.21 8.44
N ARG A 20 17.49 16.42 7.20
CA ARG A 20 16.59 15.50 6.50
C ARG A 20 17.37 14.32 5.90
N LEU A 21 17.61 13.30 6.72
CA LEU A 21 18.38 12.12 6.31
C LEU A 21 17.49 10.98 5.78
N LEU A 22 17.99 10.22 4.80
CA LEU A 22 17.39 8.97 4.29
C LEU A 22 18.45 7.88 4.15
N LYS A 23 18.10 6.62 4.44
CA LYS A 23 18.97 5.47 4.18
C LYS A 23 18.68 5.01 2.76
N TRP A 24 19.70 4.68 2.00
CA TRP A 24 19.59 4.24 0.61
C TRP A 24 20.14 2.82 0.54
N ALA A 25 19.22 1.87 0.33
CA ALA A 25 19.55 0.46 0.20
C ALA A 25 19.76 0.10 -1.27
N ALA A 26 20.78 -0.70 -1.54
CA ALA A 26 21.19 -1.08 -2.89
C ALA A 26 20.77 -2.52 -3.22
N PHE A 27 20.39 -2.73 -4.47
CA PHE A 27 19.95 -4.01 -5.01
C PHE A 27 20.60 -4.27 -6.37
N GLN A 28 20.92 -5.52 -6.66
CA GLN A 28 21.41 -5.93 -7.97
C GLN A 28 20.21 -6.21 -8.90
N ARG A 29 20.12 -5.44 -9.98
CA ARG A 29 19.07 -5.60 -11.00
C ARG A 29 19.49 -6.48 -12.19
N ARG A 30 20.77 -6.86 -12.27
CA ARG A 30 21.29 -7.59 -13.43
C ARG A 30 20.63 -8.96 -13.54
N GLY A 31 20.04 -9.25 -14.69
CA GLY A 31 19.49 -10.58 -15.00
C GLY A 31 18.19 -10.94 -14.27
N VAL A 32 17.57 -10.01 -13.54
CA VAL A 32 16.32 -10.25 -12.80
C VAL A 32 15.35 -9.08 -12.97
N LYS A 33 14.05 -9.36 -12.90
CA LYS A 33 12.98 -8.33 -12.88
C LYS A 33 12.71 -7.87 -11.45
N ASN A 34 12.62 -8.81 -10.51
CA ASN A 34 12.41 -8.58 -9.10
C ASN A 34 13.75 -8.39 -8.38
N PHE A 35 14.29 -7.18 -8.47
CA PHE A 35 15.54 -6.81 -7.81
C PHE A 35 15.47 -6.92 -6.28
N HIS A 36 14.28 -6.96 -5.65
CA HIS A 36 14.15 -7.10 -4.21
C HIS A 36 14.70 -8.44 -3.68
N GLY A 37 14.77 -9.47 -4.52
CA GLY A 37 15.43 -10.75 -4.17
C GLY A 37 16.95 -10.75 -4.33
N ARG A 38 17.55 -9.61 -4.68
CA ARG A 38 19.00 -9.43 -4.88
C ARG A 38 19.53 -8.24 -4.05
N PRO A 39 19.39 -8.25 -2.72
CA PRO A 39 19.94 -7.19 -1.88
C PRO A 39 21.47 -7.18 -1.96
N ILE A 40 22.05 -5.97 -1.94
CA ILE A 40 23.49 -5.78 -1.68
C ILE A 40 23.59 -5.45 -0.19
N ASP A 41 23.59 -6.50 0.63
CA ASP A 41 23.66 -6.38 2.08
C ASP A 41 25.06 -5.96 2.54
N GLY A 42 25.13 -5.44 3.76
CA GLY A 42 26.36 -4.93 4.34
C GLY A 42 26.70 -3.50 3.91
N LEU A 43 26.03 -2.94 2.91
CA LEU A 43 26.30 -1.60 2.38
C LEU A 43 25.05 -0.71 2.36
N ILE A 44 25.08 0.40 3.11
CA ILE A 44 24.03 1.42 3.14
C ILE A 44 24.63 2.81 3.04
N ALA A 45 24.09 3.64 2.14
CA ALA A 45 24.38 5.07 2.13
C ALA A 45 23.35 5.84 2.95
N VAL A 46 23.80 6.74 3.81
CA VAL A 46 22.99 7.74 4.49
C VAL A 46 23.14 9.04 3.70
N VAL A 47 22.04 9.54 3.16
CA VAL A 47 22.01 10.72 2.29
C VAL A 47 21.31 11.86 3.01
N ASP A 48 21.94 13.02 3.00
CA ASP A 48 21.33 14.29 3.38
C ASP A 48 20.55 14.83 2.18
N MET A 49 19.22 14.85 2.32
CA MET A 49 18.32 15.26 1.24
C MET A 49 18.29 16.76 1.02
N ASP A 50 18.66 17.56 2.03
CA ASP A 50 18.69 19.02 1.92
C ASP A 50 19.99 19.46 1.23
N ARG A 51 21.12 18.86 1.63
CA ARG A 51 22.43 19.10 0.99
C ARG A 51 22.66 18.32 -0.29
N ARG A 52 21.79 17.33 -0.58
CA ARG A 52 21.91 16.40 -1.72
C ARG A 52 23.26 15.69 -1.77
N ALA A 53 23.79 15.32 -0.60
CA ALA A 53 25.12 14.76 -0.44
C ALA A 53 25.09 13.48 0.41
N ILE A 54 26.07 12.61 0.20
CA ILE A 54 26.27 11.45 1.08
C ILE A 54 26.78 11.97 2.43
N PHE A 55 26.01 11.70 3.48
CA PHE A 55 26.37 12.06 4.84
C PHE A 55 27.26 11.01 5.49
N LYS A 56 26.96 9.72 5.28
CA LYS A 56 27.70 8.59 5.83
C LYS A 56 27.54 7.36 4.97
N VAL A 57 28.57 6.53 4.88
CA VAL A 57 28.47 5.17 4.34
C VAL A 57 28.62 4.21 5.51
N ILE A 58 27.70 3.24 5.60
CA ILE A 58 27.76 2.13 6.53
C ILE A 58 28.17 0.92 5.69
N ASP A 59 29.38 0.42 5.94
CA ASP A 59 29.92 -0.79 5.34
C ASP A 59 30.27 -1.78 6.46
N THR A 60 29.63 -2.94 6.48
CA THR A 60 29.88 -4.00 7.46
C THR A 60 30.58 -5.22 6.84
N GLY A 61 31.12 -5.07 5.63
CA GLY A 61 31.73 -6.14 4.86
C GLY A 61 30.78 -6.76 3.85
N ALA A 62 31.38 -7.44 2.87
CA ALA A 62 30.66 -8.06 1.77
C ALA A 62 29.82 -9.26 2.24
N VAL A 63 28.52 -9.21 1.94
CA VAL A 63 27.60 -10.33 2.08
C VAL A 63 27.32 -10.91 0.69
N PRO A 64 27.38 -12.24 0.50
CA PRO A 64 27.03 -12.85 -0.78
C PRO A 64 25.61 -12.48 -1.21
N ILE A 65 25.48 -11.99 -2.45
CA ILE A 65 24.15 -11.71 -3.02
C ILE A 65 23.46 -13.05 -3.29
N PRO A 66 22.21 -13.26 -2.83
CA PRO A 66 21.45 -14.47 -3.11
C PRO A 66 21.35 -14.72 -4.62
N ASP A 67 21.54 -15.95 -5.09
CA ASP A 67 21.59 -16.31 -6.52
C ASP A 67 20.38 -17.11 -7.02
N GLY A 68 19.51 -17.60 -6.13
CA GLY A 68 18.31 -18.36 -6.47
C GLY A 68 17.28 -17.60 -7.32
N PRO A 69 16.26 -18.26 -7.89
CA PRO A 69 15.22 -17.61 -8.69
C PRO A 69 14.38 -16.63 -7.86
N VAL A 70 14.17 -15.41 -8.36
CA VAL A 70 13.47 -14.33 -7.63
C VAL A 70 12.29 -13.73 -8.39
N ASP A 71 12.17 -14.04 -9.68
CA ASP A 71 11.13 -13.49 -10.55
C ASP A 71 9.84 -14.31 -10.45
N PHE A 72 8.70 -13.62 -10.33
CA PHE A 72 7.38 -14.24 -10.13
C PHE A 72 6.51 -14.26 -11.39
N ASP A 73 7.03 -13.84 -12.54
CA ASP A 73 6.25 -13.92 -13.78
C ASP A 73 6.13 -15.36 -14.29
N GLU A 74 5.11 -15.61 -15.11
CA GLU A 74 4.75 -16.95 -15.60
C GLU A 74 5.92 -17.69 -16.25
N ARG A 75 6.81 -16.98 -16.97
CA ARG A 75 8.00 -17.59 -17.60
C ARG A 75 9.06 -18.02 -16.58
N SER A 76 9.10 -17.36 -15.42
CA SER A 76 10.14 -17.52 -14.40
C SER A 76 9.78 -18.60 -13.38
N VAL A 77 8.49 -18.79 -13.07
CA VAL A 77 8.01 -19.78 -12.09
C VAL A 77 7.85 -21.20 -12.66
N GLY A 78 7.94 -21.35 -13.98
CA GLY A 78 7.86 -22.64 -14.66
C GLY A 78 6.44 -23.17 -14.80
N LYS A 79 6.23 -24.46 -14.53
CA LYS A 79 4.93 -25.13 -14.75
C LYS A 79 3.88 -24.61 -13.76
N LEU A 80 2.92 -23.83 -14.27
CA LEU A 80 1.73 -23.46 -13.53
C LEU A 80 0.88 -24.70 -13.19
N ARG A 81 0.01 -24.56 -12.18
CA ARG A 81 -0.94 -25.62 -11.80
C ARG A 81 -1.78 -26.02 -13.01
N LYS A 82 -1.77 -27.32 -13.35
CA LYS A 82 -2.48 -27.88 -14.52
C LYS A 82 -3.99 -27.71 -14.45
N ARG A 83 -4.57 -27.72 -13.24
CA ARG A 83 -5.98 -27.47 -12.98
C ARG A 83 -6.09 -26.24 -12.10
N GLY A 84 -6.71 -25.19 -12.63
CA GLY A 84 -7.15 -24.05 -11.82
C GLY A 84 -8.35 -24.45 -10.96
N PRO A 85 -8.72 -23.61 -9.97
CA PRO A 85 -10.04 -23.70 -9.36
C PRO A 85 -11.12 -23.56 -10.44
N GLY A 86 -12.30 -24.15 -10.20
CA GLY A 86 -13.44 -23.93 -11.08
C GLY A 86 -13.88 -22.46 -11.11
N PRO A 87 -14.61 -22.03 -12.16
CA PRO A 87 -15.10 -20.66 -12.28
C PRO A 87 -15.97 -20.26 -11.08
N LEU A 88 -15.70 -19.09 -10.50
CA LEU A 88 -16.55 -18.47 -9.48
C LEU A 88 -17.24 -17.25 -10.06
N ARG A 89 -18.57 -17.26 -10.09
CA ARG A 89 -19.37 -16.13 -10.56
C ARG A 89 -20.17 -15.53 -9.40
N VAL A 90 -20.00 -14.23 -9.17
CA VAL A 90 -20.80 -13.46 -8.20
C VAL A 90 -21.82 -12.63 -8.99
N VAL A 91 -23.11 -12.96 -8.86
CA VAL A 91 -24.18 -12.32 -9.63
C VAL A 91 -25.18 -11.65 -8.69
N GLN A 92 -25.64 -10.44 -9.05
CA GLN A 92 -26.72 -9.72 -8.37
C GLN A 92 -27.82 -9.38 -9.38
N PRO A 93 -28.79 -10.30 -9.63
CA PRO A 93 -29.75 -10.17 -10.74
C PRO A 93 -30.62 -8.90 -10.67
N ARG A 94 -30.91 -8.43 -9.46
CA ARG A 94 -31.70 -7.20 -9.22
C ARG A 94 -30.82 -5.96 -9.00
N GLY A 95 -29.53 -6.06 -9.29
CA GLY A 95 -28.53 -5.03 -9.01
C GLY A 95 -28.05 -5.01 -7.55
N PRO A 96 -27.12 -4.10 -7.22
CA PRO A 96 -26.61 -3.95 -5.87
C PRO A 96 -27.72 -3.44 -4.93
N GLY A 97 -27.75 -3.94 -3.69
CA GLY A 97 -28.66 -3.47 -2.65
C GLY A 97 -28.29 -2.12 -2.04
N PHE A 98 -27.29 -1.42 -2.60
CA PHE A 98 -26.85 -0.09 -2.16
C PHE A 98 -27.09 0.94 -3.27
N ARG A 99 -27.25 2.19 -2.86
CA ARG A 99 -27.33 3.36 -3.74
C ARG A 99 -26.15 4.28 -3.46
N VAL A 100 -25.65 4.91 -4.52
CA VAL A 100 -24.59 5.93 -4.44
C VAL A 100 -25.10 7.20 -5.08
N SER A 101 -25.10 8.30 -4.34
CA SER A 101 -25.44 9.65 -4.82
C SER A 101 -24.27 10.58 -4.54
N GLY A 102 -23.50 10.92 -5.58
CA GLY A 102 -22.23 11.63 -5.40
C GLY A 102 -21.25 10.81 -4.55
N HIS A 103 -20.96 11.29 -3.34
CA HIS A 103 -20.12 10.59 -2.36
C HIS A 103 -20.92 9.84 -1.30
N GLU A 104 -22.25 9.93 -1.30
CA GLU A 104 -23.10 9.35 -0.28
C GLU A 104 -23.49 7.92 -0.63
N VAL A 105 -23.30 7.00 0.31
CA VAL A 105 -23.65 5.59 0.18
C VAL A 105 -24.81 5.28 1.13
N THR A 106 -25.89 4.74 0.59
CA THR A 106 -26.99 4.17 1.37
C THR A 106 -27.07 2.67 1.11
N TRP A 107 -27.03 1.84 2.15
CA TRP A 107 -27.08 0.39 2.02
C TRP A 107 -27.82 -0.24 3.20
N GLN A 108 -28.98 -0.85 2.93
CA GLN A 108 -29.88 -1.33 3.97
C GLN A 108 -30.07 -0.26 5.06
N ASN A 109 -29.68 -0.61 6.28
CA ASN A 109 -29.71 0.23 7.44
C ASN A 109 -28.41 1.02 7.65
N TRP A 110 -27.69 1.38 6.59
CA TRP A 110 -26.46 2.16 6.66
C TRP A 110 -26.53 3.34 5.74
N HIS A 111 -26.10 4.48 6.27
CA HIS A 111 -25.95 5.72 5.53
C HIS A 111 -24.62 6.35 5.90
N PHE A 112 -23.73 6.59 4.93
CA PHE A 112 -22.43 7.21 5.18
C PHE A 112 -21.84 7.83 3.91
N PRO A 113 -21.10 8.95 4.03
CA PRO A 113 -20.34 9.46 2.91
C PRO A 113 -18.99 8.74 2.77
N LEU A 114 -18.63 8.39 1.55
CA LEU A 114 -17.34 7.84 1.17
C LEU A 114 -16.50 8.92 0.48
N PHE A 115 -15.55 9.46 1.23
CA PHE A 115 -14.52 10.33 0.70
C PHE A 115 -13.20 9.57 0.61
N ALA A 116 -12.57 9.56 -0.57
CA ALA A 116 -11.15 9.31 -0.63
C ALA A 116 -10.47 10.52 0.03
N LEU A 117 -10.00 10.37 1.27
CA LEU A 117 -9.23 11.41 1.96
C LEU A 117 -7.89 11.61 1.24
N ILE A 118 -7.92 12.35 0.14
CA ILE A 118 -6.76 13.03 -0.45
C ILE A 118 -6.62 14.33 0.31
N LEU A 119 -6.20 14.28 1.57
CA LEU A 119 -5.62 15.43 2.23
C LEU A 119 -4.60 14.89 3.22
N ALA A 120 -3.33 15.12 2.90
CA ALA A 120 -2.38 15.44 3.95
C ALA A 120 -3.07 16.48 4.84
N TRP A 121 -3.13 16.20 6.14
CA TRP A 121 -3.71 17.07 7.14
C TRP A 121 -3.13 18.49 7.01
N ASP A 122 -3.81 19.35 6.27
CA ASP A 122 -3.63 20.79 6.35
C ASP A 122 -4.59 21.29 7.44
N ARG A 123 -4.03 22.00 8.43
CA ARG A 123 -4.77 22.59 9.54
C ARG A 123 -5.73 23.71 9.10
N SER A 124 -5.75 24.05 7.81
CA SER A 124 -6.61 25.08 7.23
C SER A 124 -8.03 24.61 6.88
N CYS A 125 -8.33 23.30 6.90
CA CYS A 125 -9.68 22.84 6.55
C CYS A 125 -10.70 23.27 7.63
N PRO A 126 -11.73 24.08 7.29
CA PRO A 126 -12.78 24.44 8.23
C PRO A 126 -13.45 23.19 8.77
N ARG A 127 -13.73 23.18 10.08
CA ARG A 127 -14.50 22.11 10.73
C ARG A 127 -15.90 22.00 10.12
N SER A 128 -16.08 21.14 9.12
CA SER A 128 -17.27 20.31 8.86
C SER A 128 -17.08 19.55 7.54
N PRO A 129 -17.23 18.22 7.57
CA PRO A 129 -18.54 17.66 7.28
C PRO A 129 -18.94 16.60 8.31
N THR A 130 -20.15 16.74 8.86
CA THR A 130 -20.81 15.69 9.66
C THR A 130 -21.18 14.51 8.76
N GLY A 131 -20.22 13.62 8.50
CA GLY A 131 -20.47 12.30 7.91
C GLY A 131 -20.74 11.29 9.02
N MET A 132 -21.99 11.01 9.33
CA MET A 132 -22.34 9.96 10.29
C MET A 132 -22.59 8.65 9.55
N ALA A 133 -22.01 7.55 10.03
CA ALA A 133 -22.56 6.22 9.78
C ALA A 133 -23.86 6.09 10.60
N ALA A 134 -25.01 5.97 9.94
CA ALA A 134 -26.32 6.02 10.57
C ALA A 134 -27.24 4.86 10.14
N ASN A 135 -28.11 4.43 11.07
CA ASN A 135 -29.20 3.47 10.82
C ASN A 135 -30.49 4.23 10.43
N PRO A 136 -31.07 4.03 9.22
CA PRO A 136 -32.26 4.67 8.70
C PRO A 136 -33.58 4.02 9.15
N ASP A 137 -33.65 3.49 10.36
CA ASP A 137 -34.96 3.26 10.99
C ASP A 137 -35.64 4.64 11.15
N PRO A 138 -36.84 4.87 10.57
CA PRO A 138 -37.52 6.16 10.65
C PRO A 138 -37.90 6.57 12.08
N SER A 139 -37.82 5.63 13.05
CA SER A 139 -38.01 5.92 14.47
C SER A 139 -36.73 6.37 15.19
N PHE A 140 -35.53 6.11 14.66
CA PHE A 140 -34.28 6.52 15.30
C PHE A 140 -33.04 6.47 14.38
N THR A 141 -32.62 7.62 13.82
CA THR A 141 -31.29 7.75 13.21
C THR A 141 -30.23 7.86 14.29
N ARG A 142 -29.52 6.77 14.59
CA ARG A 142 -28.41 6.76 15.55
C ARG A 142 -27.07 6.97 14.86
N ALA A 143 -26.33 8.00 15.27
CA ALA A 143 -24.93 8.17 14.89
C ALA A 143 -24.06 7.07 15.51
N ILE A 144 -23.37 6.28 14.68
CA ILE A 144 -22.45 5.22 15.14
C ILE A 144 -21.01 5.71 15.15
N SER A 145 -20.56 6.35 14.07
CA SER A 145 -19.24 6.99 13.99
C SER A 145 -19.31 8.26 13.15
N ARG A 146 -18.54 9.28 13.55
CA ARG A 146 -18.41 10.55 12.81
C ARG A 146 -17.26 10.56 11.81
N ASN A 147 -16.25 9.71 12.00
CA ASN A 147 -15.12 9.58 11.09
C ASN A 147 -14.35 8.30 11.38
N CYS A 148 -14.13 7.48 10.35
CA CYS A 148 -13.27 6.30 10.40
C CYS A 148 -12.23 6.40 9.29
N SER A 149 -10.96 6.46 9.66
CA SER A 149 -9.84 6.47 8.72
C SER A 149 -8.63 5.72 9.27
N PHE A 150 -7.87 5.08 8.39
CA PHE A 150 -6.55 4.56 8.73
C PHE A 150 -5.62 5.73 9.00
N ARG A 151 -5.24 5.93 10.27
CA ARG A 151 -4.37 7.05 10.65
C ARG A 151 -2.89 6.77 10.40
N ILE A 152 -2.42 5.58 10.74
CA ILE A 152 -1.03 5.12 10.60
C ILE A 152 -1.03 3.60 10.54
N TRP A 153 -0.23 3.02 9.65
CA TRP A 153 0.17 1.61 9.72
C TRP A 153 1.70 1.54 9.71
N ILE A 154 2.28 0.71 10.57
CA ILE A 154 3.74 0.57 10.71
C ILE A 154 4.06 -0.92 10.65
N PRO A 155 4.78 -1.38 9.61
CA PRO A 155 5.41 -2.69 9.63
C PRO A 155 6.77 -2.60 10.34
N PRO A 156 6.91 -3.06 11.60
CA PRO A 156 8.23 -3.15 12.23
C PRO A 156 9.02 -4.30 11.60
N TRP A 157 10.26 -4.04 11.19
CA TRP A 157 11.20 -5.09 10.79
C TRP A 157 11.99 -5.57 12.01
N GLY A 158 12.01 -6.89 12.23
CA GLY A 158 12.58 -7.55 13.42
C GLY A 158 14.09 -7.81 13.39
N GLY A 159 14.85 -7.16 12.49
CA GLY A 159 16.32 -7.27 12.44
C GLY A 159 16.96 -6.52 13.60
N GLY A 160 16.97 -7.14 14.78
CA GLY A 160 17.61 -6.61 15.99
C GLY A 160 19.07 -6.22 15.75
N THR A 161 19.53 -5.17 16.45
CA THR A 161 20.91 -4.63 16.57
C THR A 161 21.79 -4.42 15.33
N GLU A 162 21.43 -4.93 14.16
CA GLU A 162 22.16 -4.79 12.92
C GLU A 162 21.99 -3.38 12.33
N ARG A 163 23.11 -2.67 12.13
CA ARG A 163 23.16 -1.27 11.68
C ARG A 163 22.65 -1.06 10.25
N THR A 164 22.59 -2.13 9.46
CA THR A 164 22.15 -2.14 8.07
C THR A 164 20.62 -2.18 7.93
N TRP A 165 19.88 -2.64 8.95
CA TRP A 165 18.43 -2.77 8.86
C TRP A 165 17.64 -1.48 9.15
N ILE A 166 16.42 -1.48 8.62
CA ILE A 166 15.44 -0.40 8.71
C ILE A 166 14.56 -0.66 9.95
N SER A 167 15.10 -0.40 11.14
CA SER A 167 14.30 -0.50 12.37
C SER A 167 13.40 0.73 12.57
N ALA A 168 12.17 0.68 12.06
CA ALA A 168 11.17 1.72 12.34
C ALA A 168 10.65 1.58 13.79
N ARG A 169 11.41 2.09 14.77
CA ARG A 169 10.99 2.06 16.19
C ARG A 169 9.97 3.14 16.58
N ARG A 170 9.66 4.13 15.73
CA ARG A 170 8.68 5.20 16.06
C ARG A 170 7.75 5.62 14.92
N LEU A 171 6.61 6.15 15.35
CA LEU A 171 5.34 6.38 14.64
C LEU A 171 5.31 7.32 13.43
N ALA A 172 6.38 8.07 13.14
CA ALA A 172 6.28 9.28 12.29
C ALA A 172 6.62 9.05 10.80
N ASP A 173 7.21 7.91 10.42
CA ASP A 173 7.79 7.77 9.08
C ASP A 173 6.79 7.39 7.99
N TRP A 174 5.75 6.64 8.34
CA TRP A 174 4.76 6.19 7.35
C TRP A 174 3.82 7.33 6.90
N ARG A 175 3.44 8.23 7.82
CA ARG A 175 2.65 9.44 7.48
C ARG A 175 3.32 10.32 6.42
N ARG A 176 4.66 10.34 6.41
CA ARG A 176 5.46 11.18 5.49
C ARG A 176 5.67 10.56 4.11
N ARG A 177 5.32 9.27 3.93
CA ARG A 177 5.50 8.53 2.67
C ARG A 177 4.19 8.22 1.96
N TRP A 178 3.06 8.21 2.67
CA TRP A 178 1.80 7.88 2.01
C TRP A 178 1.45 8.94 0.97
N ASN A 179 1.36 8.51 -0.29
CA ASN A 179 0.96 9.34 -1.42
C ASN A 179 -0.25 8.67 -2.08
N PRO A 180 -1.40 9.36 -2.20
CA PRO A 180 -2.57 8.80 -2.88
C PRO A 180 -2.32 8.48 -4.35
N ALA A 181 -1.31 9.08 -4.98
CA ALA A 181 -0.87 8.72 -6.33
C ALA A 181 -0.32 7.28 -6.45
N TRP A 182 -0.03 6.60 -5.33
CA TRP A 182 0.41 5.21 -5.31
C TRP A 182 -0.74 4.21 -5.16
N ILE A 183 -1.99 4.67 -5.09
CA ILE A 183 -3.15 3.76 -5.07
C ILE A 183 -3.19 3.00 -6.40
N ALA A 184 -2.99 1.70 -6.33
CA ALA A 184 -3.13 0.83 -7.49
C ALA A 184 -4.59 0.89 -7.97
N PRO A 185 -4.84 1.10 -9.28
CA PRO A 185 -6.19 1.14 -9.80
C PRO A 185 -6.87 -0.22 -9.60
N PRO A 186 -8.18 -0.26 -9.28
CA PRO A 186 -8.91 -1.51 -9.18
C PRO A 186 -8.92 -2.22 -10.54
N THR A 187 -8.72 -3.54 -10.52
CA THR A 187 -8.77 -4.40 -11.71
C THR A 187 -9.95 -5.37 -11.58
N PRO A 188 -11.12 -5.05 -12.16
CA PRO A 188 -12.29 -5.91 -12.12
C PRO A 188 -12.02 -7.29 -12.72
N GLY A 189 -12.38 -8.34 -11.97
CA GLY A 189 -12.09 -9.73 -12.29
C GLY A 189 -10.77 -10.25 -11.72
N CYS A 190 -9.91 -9.38 -11.15
CA CYS A 190 -8.67 -9.78 -10.49
C CYS A 190 -8.62 -9.33 -9.01
N LEU A 191 -8.57 -8.01 -8.77
CA LEU A 191 -8.49 -7.43 -7.42
C LEU A 191 -9.87 -7.14 -6.82
N THR A 192 -10.88 -6.97 -7.68
CA THR A 192 -12.29 -6.83 -7.28
C THR A 192 -13.14 -7.81 -8.07
N PRO A 193 -14.21 -8.38 -7.49
CA PRO A 193 -15.17 -9.17 -8.26
C PRO A 193 -15.74 -8.35 -9.42
N ALA A 194 -15.87 -8.96 -10.59
CA ALA A 194 -16.57 -8.31 -11.71
C ALA A 194 -18.07 -8.22 -11.37
N LEU A 195 -18.63 -7.02 -11.45
CA LEU A 195 -20.08 -6.82 -11.32
C LEU A 195 -20.77 -7.36 -12.58
N MET A 196 -21.64 -8.34 -12.39
CA MET A 196 -22.44 -8.94 -13.46
C MET A 196 -23.73 -8.15 -13.67
N ASP A 197 -24.22 -8.09 -14.90
CA ASP A 197 -25.57 -7.60 -15.20
C ASP A 197 -26.65 -8.65 -14.91
N GLY A 198 -27.91 -8.29 -15.17
CA GLY A 198 -29.07 -9.17 -14.95
C GLY A 198 -29.09 -10.43 -15.83
N GLN A 199 -28.21 -10.52 -16.84
CA GLN A 199 -28.03 -11.69 -17.71
C GLN A 199 -26.79 -12.51 -17.35
N GLY A 200 -26.05 -12.12 -16.29
CA GLY A 200 -24.83 -12.81 -15.87
C GLY A 200 -23.62 -12.49 -16.75
N ILE A 201 -23.62 -11.37 -17.47
CA ILE A 201 -22.48 -10.87 -18.25
C ILE A 201 -21.73 -9.83 -17.40
N PRO A 202 -20.40 -9.89 -17.30
CA PRO A 202 -19.65 -8.91 -16.53
C PRO A 202 -19.73 -7.53 -17.20
N LYS A 203 -20.21 -6.52 -16.45
CA LYS A 203 -20.32 -5.13 -16.93
C LYS A 203 -18.97 -4.50 -17.27
N ARG A 204 -17.90 -4.94 -16.58
CA ARG A 204 -16.53 -4.51 -16.81
C ARG A 204 -15.56 -5.59 -16.32
N VAL A 205 -14.68 -6.06 -17.20
CA VAL A 205 -13.54 -6.94 -16.88
C VAL A 205 -12.29 -6.25 -17.40
N HIS A 206 -11.21 -6.25 -16.61
CA HIS A 206 -9.94 -5.74 -17.09
C HIS A 206 -9.36 -6.69 -18.17
N PRO A 207 -8.84 -6.20 -19.31
CA PRO A 207 -8.41 -7.06 -20.43
C PRO A 207 -7.33 -8.10 -20.07
N GLY A 208 -6.50 -7.79 -19.07
CA GLY A 208 -5.49 -8.71 -18.55
C GLY A 208 -6.02 -9.75 -17.56
N CYS A 209 -7.28 -9.67 -17.14
CA CYS A 209 -7.92 -10.63 -16.25
C CYS A 209 -8.65 -11.68 -17.09
N ARG A 210 -8.19 -12.93 -17.03
CA ARG A 210 -8.97 -14.05 -17.56
C ARG A 210 -10.07 -14.35 -16.55
N THR A 211 -11.32 -14.23 -16.96
CA THR A 211 -12.40 -14.94 -16.29
C THR A 211 -12.11 -16.44 -16.48
N VAL A 212 -11.66 -17.10 -15.42
CA VAL A 212 -11.60 -18.56 -15.36
C VAL A 212 -13.00 -19.07 -15.11
#